data_AF-A0A838WLK7-F1
#
_entry.id   AF-A0A838WLK7-F1
#
_cell.length_a   1.000
_cell.length_b   1.000
_cell.length_c   1.000
_cell.angle_alpha   90.00
_cell.angle_beta   90.00
_cell.angle_gamma   90.00
#
_symmetry.space_group_name_H-M   'P 1'
#
loop_
_entity.id
_entity.type
_entity.pdbx_description
1 polymer ?
#
loop_
_entity_poly.entity_id
_entity_poly.type
_entity_poly.pdbx_seq_one_letter_code
_entity_poly.pdbx_strand_id
1 'polypeptide(L)'
;MRKLYAGAAALSFSVVADSTMEHYRGGFYNPMMYVGPTVAALTLGGALQGFRKPRATRGRAGVFAAAVAAGFVGTGFHAYNILRREGGLSLQNLFYAAPLAAPFGITAAGLFGLAGGRLADQDSSGRLPRFGWMAAGPLLAGGAAVGLVGTAAEAALLHFRGAFHNPYLYLPVTIPPLAAAATGAALLDPTRVRIGMAGTLLWSTVALGWPARWC
;
A
#
# COMPACT_ATOMS: atom_id res chain seq x y z
N MET A 1 1.36 -2.57 17.66
CA MET A 1 0.08 -1.84 17.46
C MET A 1 0.29 -0.47 16.80
N ARG A 2 0.92 0.51 17.47
CA ARG A 2 1.06 1.89 16.93
C ARG A 2 1.72 1.98 15.56
N LYS A 3 2.76 1.17 15.30
CA LYS A 3 3.43 1.09 13.99
C LYS A 3 2.48 0.66 12.85
N LEU A 4 1.51 -0.22 13.12
CA LEU A 4 0.54 -0.67 12.13
C LEU A 4 -0.47 0.45 11.80
N TYR A 5 -0.95 1.17 12.81
CA TYR A 5 -1.79 2.35 12.58
C TYR A 5 -1.03 3.48 11.87
N ALA A 6 0.25 3.69 12.17
CA ALA A 6 1.08 4.64 11.45
C ALA A 6 1.26 4.24 9.97
N GLY A 7 1.53 2.96 9.69
CA GLY A 7 1.58 2.44 8.33
C GLY A 7 0.25 2.59 7.58
N ALA A 8 -0.87 2.26 8.23
CA ALA A 8 -2.20 2.45 7.66
C ALA A 8 -2.49 3.93 7.37
N ALA A 9 -2.11 4.85 8.26
CA ALA A 9 -2.26 6.28 8.06
C ALA A 9 -1.40 6.78 6.89
N ALA A 10 -0.13 6.37 6.81
CA ALA A 10 0.77 6.77 5.74
C ALA A 10 0.26 6.30 4.37
N LEU A 11 -0.14 5.03 4.25
CA LEU A 11 -0.73 4.48 3.03
C LEU A 11 -2.04 5.19 2.66
N SER A 12 -2.95 5.38 3.62
CA SER A 12 -4.22 6.05 3.37
C SER A 12 -4.03 7.50 2.95
N PHE A 13 -3.11 8.24 3.58
CA PHE A 13 -2.78 9.59 3.18
C PHE A 13 -2.22 9.65 1.76
N SER A 14 -1.30 8.75 1.42
CA SER A 14 -0.76 8.65 0.07
C SER A 14 -1.86 8.39 -0.96
N VAL A 15 -2.79 7.47 -0.68
CA VAL A 15 -3.92 7.16 -1.58
C VAL A 15 -4.89 8.33 -1.67
N VAL A 16 -5.20 9.03 -0.57
CA VAL A 16 -6.02 10.25 -0.61
C VAL A 16 -5.39 11.28 -1.53
N ALA A 17 -4.10 11.59 -1.33
CA ALA A 17 -3.41 12.59 -2.13
C ALA A 17 -3.38 12.20 -3.62
N ASP A 18 -2.91 10.99 -3.91
CA ASP A 18 -2.71 10.51 -5.28
C ASP A 18 -4.04 10.30 -6.02
N SER A 19 -4.96 9.53 -5.44
CA SER A 19 -6.25 9.23 -6.05
C SER A 19 -7.10 10.48 -6.24
N THR A 20 -7.08 11.44 -5.29
CA THR A 20 -7.83 12.69 -5.46
C THR A 20 -7.27 13.51 -6.61
N MET A 21 -5.93 13.64 -6.72
CA MET A 21 -5.30 14.37 -7.83
C MET A 21 -5.60 13.72 -9.18
N GLU A 22 -5.40 12.41 -9.31
CA GLU A 22 -5.64 11.70 -10.58
C GLU A 22 -7.12 11.72 -10.97
N HIS A 23 -8.03 11.57 -10.01
CA HIS A 23 -9.46 11.60 -10.28
C HIS A 23 -9.97 13.02 -10.57
N TYR A 24 -9.34 14.04 -9.98
CA TYR A 24 -9.56 15.44 -10.32
C TYR A 24 -9.10 15.75 -11.76
N ARG A 25 -7.94 15.25 -12.19
CA ARG A 25 -7.47 15.37 -13.59
C ARG A 25 -8.42 14.68 -14.56
N GLY A 26 -9.02 13.56 -14.15
CA GLY A 26 -10.10 12.90 -14.87
C GLY A 26 -11.46 13.62 -14.77
N GLY A 27 -11.57 14.71 -14.02
CA GLY A 27 -12.81 15.49 -13.88
C GLY A 27 -13.92 14.80 -13.09
N PHE A 28 -13.62 13.70 -12.38
CA PHE A 28 -14.62 12.88 -11.66
C PHE A 28 -15.87 12.53 -12.51
N TYR A 29 -15.70 12.33 -13.81
CA TYR A 29 -16.81 12.13 -14.75
C TYR A 29 -17.70 10.92 -14.42
N ASN A 30 -17.16 9.93 -13.71
CA ASN A 30 -17.90 8.78 -13.21
C ASN A 30 -18.05 8.88 -11.68
N PRO A 31 -19.27 8.80 -11.11
CA PRO A 31 -19.49 8.82 -9.66
C PRO A 31 -18.66 7.79 -8.87
N MET A 32 -18.30 6.66 -9.48
CA MET A 32 -17.43 5.66 -8.85
C MET A 32 -16.03 6.19 -8.53
N MET A 33 -15.61 7.28 -9.18
CA MET A 33 -14.33 7.93 -8.92
C MET A 33 -14.26 8.56 -7.52
N TYR A 34 -15.38 8.83 -6.84
CA TYR A 34 -15.37 9.34 -5.47
C TYR A 34 -15.11 8.26 -4.42
N VAL A 35 -15.40 6.99 -4.73
CA VAL A 35 -15.36 5.89 -3.75
C VAL A 35 -13.95 5.73 -3.18
N GLY A 36 -12.92 5.67 -4.03
CA GLY A 36 -11.53 5.49 -3.63
C GLY A 36 -11.06 6.57 -2.63
N PRO A 37 -11.09 7.86 -3.01
CA PRO A 37 -10.71 8.97 -2.13
C PRO A 37 -11.51 9.02 -0.83
N THR A 38 -12.83 8.80 -0.86
CA THR A 38 -13.68 8.82 0.34
C THR A 38 -13.31 7.69 1.30
N VAL A 39 -13.19 6.46 0.81
CA VAL A 39 -12.82 5.32 1.67
C VAL A 39 -11.39 5.52 2.20
N ALA A 40 -10.48 6.09 1.40
CA ALA A 40 -9.11 6.39 1.85
C ALA A 40 -9.11 7.44 2.98
N ALA A 41 -9.91 8.49 2.86
CA ALA A 41 -10.04 9.53 3.88
C ALA A 41 -10.63 8.98 5.20
N LEU A 42 -11.66 8.14 5.11
CA LEU A 42 -12.22 7.46 6.28
C LEU A 42 -11.20 6.52 6.93
N THR A 43 -10.43 5.79 6.12
CA THR A 43 -9.36 4.90 6.57
C THR A 43 -8.25 5.67 7.28
N LEU A 44 -7.85 6.83 6.75
CA LEU A 44 -6.91 7.75 7.39
C LEU A 44 -7.43 8.22 8.75
N GLY A 45 -8.68 8.68 8.81
CA GLY A 45 -9.32 9.10 10.06
C GLY A 45 -9.37 7.96 11.10
N GLY A 46 -9.71 6.75 10.66
CA GLY A 46 -9.68 5.54 11.48
C GLY A 46 -8.28 5.21 11.99
N ALA A 47 -7.27 5.29 11.13
CA ALA A 47 -5.87 5.02 11.47
C ALA A 47 -5.31 6.03 12.47
N LEU A 48 -5.58 7.32 12.29
CA LEU A 48 -5.19 8.39 13.24
C LEU A 48 -5.86 8.21 14.60
N GLN A 49 -7.15 7.87 14.62
CA GLN A 49 -7.84 7.53 15.86
C GLN A 49 -7.25 6.28 16.52
N GLY A 50 -6.92 5.24 15.75
CA GLY A 50 -6.26 4.02 16.23
C GLY A 50 -4.86 4.26 16.79
N PHE A 51 -4.11 5.20 16.21
CA PHE A 51 -2.80 5.59 16.73
C PHE A 51 -2.91 6.18 18.14
N ARG A 52 -3.93 7.02 18.39
CA ARG A 52 -4.19 7.66 19.70
C ARG A 52 -4.89 6.72 20.68
N LYS A 53 -5.87 5.95 20.19
CA LYS A 53 -6.72 5.02 20.96
C LYS A 53 -6.66 3.62 20.32
N PRO A 54 -5.65 2.79 20.70
CA PRO A 54 -5.35 1.54 20.00
C PRO A 54 -6.45 0.47 20.02
N ARG A 55 -7.22 0.39 21.11
CA ARG A 55 -8.33 -0.58 21.28
C ARG A 55 -9.34 -0.47 20.15
N ALA A 56 -9.68 -1.59 19.52
CA ALA A 56 -10.55 -1.59 18.36
C ALA A 56 -12.00 -1.21 18.75
N THR A 57 -12.68 -0.55 17.82
CA THR A 57 -14.13 -0.35 17.89
C THR A 57 -14.76 -1.02 16.67
N ARG A 58 -16.00 -1.49 16.79
CA ARG A 58 -16.73 -2.11 15.66
C ARG A 58 -16.79 -1.18 14.44
N GLY A 59 -17.05 0.10 14.66
CA GLY A 59 -17.08 1.10 13.58
C GLY A 59 -15.74 1.25 12.88
N ARG A 60 -14.63 1.33 13.62
CA ARG A 60 -13.29 1.44 13.03
C ARG A 60 -12.87 0.16 12.30
N ALA A 61 -13.17 -1.01 12.88
CA ALA A 61 -12.96 -2.28 12.19
C ALA A 61 -13.77 -2.36 10.89
N GLY A 62 -15.01 -1.86 10.89
CA GLY A 62 -15.86 -1.74 9.71
C GLY A 62 -15.24 -0.85 8.62
N VAL A 63 -14.71 0.32 8.99
CA VAL A 63 -13.99 1.20 8.05
C VAL A 63 -12.80 0.48 7.40
N PHE A 64 -11.96 -0.20 8.20
CA PHE A 64 -10.82 -0.93 7.65
C PHE A 64 -11.23 -2.13 6.79
N ALA A 65 -12.30 -2.83 7.15
CA ALA A 65 -12.85 -3.91 6.31
C ALA A 65 -13.40 -3.38 4.98
N ALA A 66 -14.09 -2.24 5.01
CA ALA A 66 -14.56 -1.55 3.80
C ALA A 66 -13.38 -1.11 2.92
N ALA A 67 -12.28 -0.64 3.51
CA ALA A 67 -11.05 -0.30 2.81
C ALA A 67 -10.43 -1.51 2.07
N VAL A 68 -10.40 -2.67 2.74
CA VAL A 68 -9.97 -3.94 2.11
C VAL A 68 -10.82 -4.27 0.89
N ALA A 69 -12.15 -4.28 1.06
CA ALA A 69 -13.09 -4.61 0.00
C ALA A 69 -13.04 -3.61 -1.17
N ALA A 70 -13.11 -2.31 -0.87
CA ALA A 70 -13.08 -1.26 -1.88
C ALA A 70 -11.77 -1.25 -2.66
N GLY A 71 -10.63 -1.52 -2.01
CA GLY A 71 -9.34 -1.63 -2.69
C GLY A 71 -9.29 -2.80 -3.67
N PHE A 72 -9.72 -3.99 -3.26
CA PHE A 72 -9.78 -5.16 -4.16
C PHE A 72 -10.71 -4.93 -5.35
N VAL A 73 -11.90 -4.39 -5.10
CA VAL A 73 -12.87 -4.04 -6.16
C VAL A 73 -12.30 -2.97 -7.09
N GLY A 74 -11.64 -1.94 -6.54
CA GLY A 74 -10.99 -0.88 -7.29
C GLY A 74 -9.85 -1.38 -8.17
N THR A 75 -8.98 -2.27 -7.65
CA THR A 75 -7.92 -2.91 -8.44
C THR A 75 -8.52 -3.73 -9.58
N GLY A 76 -9.58 -4.49 -9.32
CA GLY A 76 -10.31 -5.24 -10.35
C GLY A 76 -10.90 -4.34 -11.42
N PHE A 77 -11.51 -3.22 -11.02
CA PHE A 77 -12.05 -2.22 -11.95
C PHE A 77 -10.95 -1.60 -12.81
N HIS A 78 -9.81 -1.24 -12.22
CA HIS A 78 -8.68 -0.69 -12.96
C HIS A 78 -8.10 -1.73 -13.94
N ALA A 79 -7.91 -2.98 -13.49
CA ALA A 79 -7.43 -4.06 -14.36
C ALA A 79 -8.40 -4.33 -15.53
N TYR A 80 -9.70 -4.38 -15.27
CA TYR A 80 -10.72 -4.51 -16.30
C TYR A 80 -10.66 -3.34 -17.31
N ASN A 81 -10.49 -2.11 -16.84
CA ASN A 81 -10.35 -0.93 -17.69
C ASN A 81 -9.10 -0.99 -18.59
N ILE A 82 -7.99 -1.58 -18.11
CA ILE A 82 -6.78 -1.80 -18.91
C ILE A 82 -7.05 -2.85 -19.98
N LEU A 83 -7.57 -4.01 -19.58
CA LEU A 83 -7.71 -5.17 -20.46
C LEU A 83 -8.70 -4.97 -21.60
N ARG A 84 -9.71 -4.12 -21.40
CA ARG A 84 -10.74 -3.84 -22.42
C ARG A 84 -10.33 -2.75 -23.43
N ARG A 85 -9.22 -2.03 -23.20
CA ARG A 85 -8.70 -1.08 -24.20
C ARG A 85 -8.18 -1.84 -25.40
N GLU A 86 -8.29 -1.23 -26.57
CA GLU A 86 -7.69 -1.77 -27.79
C GLU A 86 -6.19 -2.03 -27.56
N GLY A 87 -5.72 -3.22 -27.97
CA GLY A 87 -4.34 -3.65 -27.71
C GLY A 87 -4.09 -4.29 -26.32
N GLY A 88 -5.09 -4.41 -25.44
CA GLY A 88 -5.00 -5.20 -24.21
C GLY A 88 -3.82 -4.81 -23.30
N LEU A 89 -2.94 -5.77 -22.96
CA LEU A 89 -1.74 -5.55 -22.14
C LEU A 89 -0.55 -4.94 -22.90
N SER A 90 -0.80 -4.11 -23.92
CA SER A 90 0.26 -3.39 -24.62
C SER A 90 1.00 -2.44 -23.66
N LEU A 91 2.28 -2.17 -23.94
CA LEU A 91 3.05 -1.19 -23.18
C LEU A 91 2.35 0.18 -23.15
N GLN A 92 1.73 0.58 -24.26
CA GLN A 92 0.94 1.81 -24.32
C GLN A 92 -0.20 1.82 -23.28
N ASN A 93 -0.96 0.74 -23.16
CA ASN A 93 -2.03 0.68 -22.15
C ASN A 93 -1.47 0.62 -20.73
N LEU A 94 -0.39 -0.12 -20.49
CA LEU A 94 0.26 -0.17 -19.18
C LEU A 94 0.83 1.19 -18.75
N PHE A 95 1.33 1.97 -19.70
CA PHE A 95 1.77 3.33 -19.42
C PHE A 95 0.57 4.24 -19.13
N TYR A 96 -0.40 4.34 -20.06
CA TYR A 96 -1.40 5.42 -20.10
C TYR A 96 -2.77 5.07 -19.48
N ALA A 97 -2.90 3.93 -18.82
CA ALA A 97 -4.11 3.59 -18.09
C ALA A 97 -4.02 3.96 -16.60
N ALA A 98 -5.11 3.71 -15.87
CA ALA A 98 -5.18 3.96 -14.45
C ALA A 98 -4.25 2.99 -13.68
N PRO A 99 -3.51 3.47 -12.66
CA PRO A 99 -2.58 2.64 -11.89
C PRO A 99 -3.33 1.59 -11.06
N LEU A 100 -2.81 0.37 -10.99
CA LEU A 100 -3.31 -0.73 -10.17
C LEU A 100 -2.86 -0.64 -8.71
N ALA A 101 -1.68 -0.07 -8.43
CA ALA A 101 -1.16 -0.02 -7.07
C ALA A 101 -1.92 0.98 -6.19
N ALA A 102 -2.48 2.05 -6.75
CA ALA A 102 -3.25 3.04 -5.98
C ALA A 102 -4.45 2.40 -5.23
N PRO A 103 -5.39 1.68 -5.88
CA PRO A 103 -6.46 0.98 -5.17
C PRO A 103 -5.95 -0.21 -4.34
N PHE A 104 -4.82 -0.83 -4.68
CA PHE A 104 -4.25 -1.87 -3.83
C PHE A 104 -3.65 -1.32 -2.53
N GLY A 105 -3.17 -0.08 -2.55
CA GLY A 105 -2.64 0.63 -1.38
C GLY A 105 -3.68 0.81 -0.27
N ILE A 106 -4.96 1.03 -0.63
CA ILE A 106 -6.04 1.12 0.35
C ILE A 106 -6.39 -0.24 0.97
N THR A 107 -6.27 -1.33 0.19
CA THR A 107 -6.37 -2.70 0.74
C THR A 107 -5.30 -2.94 1.81
N ALA A 108 -4.05 -2.59 1.51
CA ALA A 108 -2.94 -2.72 2.46
C ALA A 108 -3.19 -1.86 3.73
N ALA A 109 -3.67 -0.63 3.58
CA ALA A 109 -4.02 0.23 4.70
C ALA A 109 -5.11 -0.37 5.60
N GLY A 110 -6.17 -0.92 5.00
CA GLY A 110 -7.23 -1.63 5.72
C GLY A 110 -6.71 -2.86 6.48
N LEU A 111 -5.87 -3.68 5.84
CA LEU A 111 -5.25 -4.84 6.50
C LEU A 111 -4.38 -4.43 7.69
N PHE A 112 -3.59 -3.36 7.55
CA PHE A 112 -2.77 -2.83 8.64
C PHE A 112 -3.62 -2.30 9.80
N GLY A 113 -4.71 -1.60 9.51
CA GLY A 113 -5.66 -1.12 10.50
C GLY A 113 -6.34 -2.27 11.28
N LEU A 114 -6.81 -3.30 10.57
CA LEU A 114 -7.41 -4.50 11.18
C LEU A 114 -6.41 -5.26 12.06
N ALA A 115 -5.18 -5.44 11.58
CA ALA A 115 -4.11 -6.08 12.35
C ALA A 115 -3.74 -5.24 13.58
N GLY A 116 -3.71 -3.92 13.46
CA GLY A 116 -3.49 -2.98 14.55
C GLY A 116 -4.55 -3.11 15.65
N GLY A 117 -5.82 -3.22 15.26
CA GLY A 117 -6.95 -3.43 16.17
C GLY A 117 -6.90 -4.79 16.87
N ARG A 118 -6.74 -5.87 16.12
CA ARG A 118 -6.63 -7.23 16.70
C ARG A 118 -5.49 -7.35 17.71
N LEU A 119 -4.34 -6.76 17.41
CA LEU A 119 -3.21 -6.77 18.32
C LEU A 119 -3.45 -5.90 19.56
N ALA A 120 -4.29 -4.86 19.47
CA ALA A 120 -4.62 -4.00 20.60
C ALA A 120 -5.70 -4.58 21.52
N ASP A 121 -6.54 -5.46 21.00
CA ASP A 121 -7.56 -6.16 21.79
C ASP A 121 -7.03 -7.45 22.42
N GLN A 122 -5.92 -8.00 21.92
CA GLN A 122 -5.22 -9.11 22.57
C GLN A 122 -4.48 -8.63 23.81
N ASP A 123 -5.05 -8.94 24.97
CA ASP A 123 -4.41 -8.75 26.28
C ASP A 123 -3.32 -9.81 26.49
N SER A 124 -2.12 -9.34 26.87
CA SER A 124 -0.97 -9.98 27.55
C SER A 124 -0.53 -11.44 27.28
N SER A 125 -1.17 -12.20 26.38
CA SER A 125 -0.87 -13.63 26.11
C SER A 125 0.39 -13.88 25.28
N GLY A 126 1.07 -12.82 24.81
CA GLY A 126 2.32 -12.90 24.05
C GLY A 126 2.22 -13.57 22.67
N ARG A 127 1.06 -14.10 22.28
CA ARG A 127 0.85 -14.77 20.98
C ARG A 127 0.50 -13.74 19.92
N LEU A 128 1.18 -13.82 18.77
CA LEU A 128 0.87 -12.98 17.61
C LEU A 128 -0.54 -13.32 17.08
N PRO A 129 -1.30 -12.32 16.58
CA PRO A 129 -2.58 -12.56 15.92
C PRO A 129 -2.42 -13.57 14.78
N ARG A 130 -3.35 -14.51 14.64
CA ARG A 130 -3.41 -15.44 13.52
C ARG A 130 -4.62 -15.10 12.65
N PHE A 131 -4.49 -15.24 11.34
CA PHE A 131 -5.59 -15.13 10.40
C PHE A 131 -5.79 -16.49 9.75
N GLY A 132 -6.75 -17.26 10.29
CA GLY A 132 -6.83 -18.69 10.02
C GLY A 132 -5.58 -19.43 10.53
N TRP A 133 -4.91 -20.14 9.63
CA TRP A 133 -3.72 -20.94 9.97
C TRP A 133 -2.40 -20.14 10.00
N MET A 134 -2.35 -18.99 9.32
CA MET A 134 -1.14 -18.16 9.18
C MET A 134 -0.99 -17.12 10.29
N ALA A 135 0.24 -16.89 10.74
CA ALA A 135 0.56 -15.80 11.66
C ALA A 135 0.48 -14.44 10.93
N ALA A 136 -0.04 -13.42 11.61
CA ALA A 136 -0.22 -12.08 11.03
C ALA A 136 1.11 -11.43 10.66
N GLY A 137 2.20 -11.70 11.38
CA GLY A 137 3.52 -11.17 11.06
C GLY A 137 3.98 -11.54 9.64
N PRO A 138 4.13 -12.85 9.33
CA PRO A 138 4.49 -13.33 8.00
C PRO A 138 3.55 -12.86 6.90
N LEU A 139 2.24 -12.85 7.14
CA LEU A 139 1.25 -12.37 6.18
C LEU A 139 1.44 -10.89 5.84
N LEU A 140 1.61 -10.04 6.85
CA LEU A 140 1.78 -8.60 6.66
C LEU A 140 3.13 -8.28 5.99
N ALA A 141 4.20 -8.96 6.38
CA ALA A 141 5.50 -8.79 5.77
C ALA A 141 5.54 -9.32 4.32
N GLY A 142 4.92 -10.47 4.05
CA GLY A 142 4.80 -11.02 2.70
C GLY A 142 3.95 -10.12 1.80
N GLY A 143 2.80 -9.66 2.31
CA GLY A 143 1.96 -8.69 1.62
C GLY A 143 2.66 -7.37 1.35
N ALA A 144 3.45 -6.86 2.31
CA ALA A 144 4.26 -5.66 2.12
C ALA A 144 5.35 -5.87 1.05
N ALA A 145 6.03 -7.02 1.04
CA ALA A 145 7.03 -7.34 0.03
C ALA A 145 6.42 -7.40 -1.38
N VAL A 146 5.27 -8.07 -1.54
CA VAL A 146 4.53 -8.10 -2.81
C VAL A 146 4.09 -6.69 -3.22
N GLY A 147 3.57 -5.91 -2.27
CA GLY A 147 3.17 -4.52 -2.51
C GLY A 147 4.32 -3.65 -3.01
N LEU A 148 5.50 -3.76 -2.38
CA LEU A 148 6.72 -3.04 -2.79
C LEU A 148 7.14 -3.39 -4.22
N VAL A 149 7.10 -4.68 -4.59
CA VAL A 149 7.39 -5.12 -5.97
C VAL A 149 6.37 -4.52 -6.95
N GLY A 150 5.08 -4.60 -6.63
CA GLY A 150 4.02 -4.04 -7.47
C GLY A 150 4.18 -2.53 -7.69
N THR A 151 4.40 -1.77 -6.61
CA THR A 151 4.62 -0.32 -6.71
C THR A 151 5.90 0.03 -7.47
N ALA A 152 6.96 -0.77 -7.33
CA ALA A 152 8.20 -0.56 -8.06
C ALA A 152 8.06 -0.85 -9.56
N ALA A 153 7.27 -1.87 -9.92
CA ALA A 153 6.97 -2.19 -11.31
C ALA A 153 6.19 -1.03 -11.97
N GLU A 154 5.19 -0.47 -11.30
CA GLU A 154 4.48 0.71 -11.81
C GLU A 154 5.38 1.95 -11.86
N ALA A 155 6.20 2.20 -10.85
CA ALA A 155 7.18 3.28 -10.88
C ALA A 155 8.16 3.13 -12.06
N ALA A 156 8.61 1.90 -12.36
CA ALA A 156 9.47 1.63 -13.50
C ALA A 156 8.79 1.95 -14.83
N LEU A 157 7.51 1.60 -14.97
CA LEU A 157 6.73 1.97 -16.16
C LEU A 157 6.64 3.49 -16.31
N LEU A 158 6.34 4.21 -15.22
CA LEU A 158 6.24 5.67 -15.24
C LEU A 158 7.58 6.34 -15.53
N HIS A 159 8.67 5.85 -14.96
CA HIS A 159 10.01 6.42 -15.10
C HIS A 159 10.64 6.11 -16.46
N PHE A 160 10.26 4.99 -17.08
CA PHE A 160 10.65 4.66 -18.44
C PHE A 160 10.17 5.73 -19.45
N ARG A 161 9.02 6.38 -19.20
CA ARG A 161 8.55 7.52 -20.02
C ARG A 161 9.50 8.72 -19.98
N GLY A 162 10.11 8.95 -18.82
CA GLY A 162 11.15 9.97 -18.64
C GLY A 162 12.53 9.51 -19.13
N ALA A 163 12.62 8.32 -19.72
CA ALA A 163 13.83 7.67 -20.24
C ALA A 163 15.01 7.62 -19.24
N PHE A 164 14.72 7.69 -17.92
CA PHE A 164 15.74 7.74 -16.87
C PHE A 164 16.81 8.83 -17.05
N HIS A 165 16.49 9.94 -17.72
CA HIS A 165 17.43 11.05 -17.92
C HIS A 165 17.95 11.63 -16.59
N ASN A 166 17.11 11.61 -15.56
CA ASN A 166 17.51 11.96 -14.20
C ASN A 166 17.93 10.70 -13.42
N PRO A 167 19.16 10.62 -12.88
CA PRO A 167 19.63 9.48 -12.09
C PRO A 167 18.77 9.17 -10.86
N TYR A 168 18.09 10.17 -10.30
CA TYR A 168 17.20 9.96 -9.14
C TYR A 168 15.99 9.07 -9.48
N LEU A 169 15.66 8.91 -10.77
CA LEU A 169 14.60 8.00 -11.23
C LEU A 169 14.95 6.52 -10.99
N TYR A 170 16.22 6.17 -10.78
CA TYR A 170 16.62 4.80 -10.44
C TYR A 170 16.31 4.44 -8.99
N LEU A 171 16.20 5.41 -8.08
CA LEU A 171 15.99 5.14 -6.66
C LEU A 171 14.67 4.37 -6.37
N PRO A 172 13.49 4.81 -6.87
CA PRO A 172 12.23 4.09 -6.60
C PRO A 172 12.07 2.76 -7.36
N VAL A 173 12.94 2.46 -8.33
CA VAL A 173 12.95 1.15 -9.04
C VAL A 173 14.02 0.20 -8.51
N THR A 174 14.86 0.64 -7.58
CA THR A 174 15.94 -0.19 -6.99
C THR A 174 15.71 -0.45 -5.51
N ILE A 175 15.47 0.59 -4.71
CA ILE A 175 15.36 0.47 -3.25
C ILE A 175 14.13 -0.35 -2.83
N PRO A 176 12.91 -0.14 -3.37
CA PRO A 176 11.75 -0.94 -2.96
C PRO A 176 11.87 -2.44 -3.33
N PRO A 177 12.37 -2.85 -4.51
CA PRO A 177 12.66 -4.25 -4.79
C PRO A 177 13.70 -4.87 -3.85
N LEU A 178 14.76 -4.12 -3.51
CA LEU A 178 15.73 -4.58 -2.52
C LEU A 178 15.09 -4.74 -1.13
N ALA A 179 14.24 -3.79 -0.72
CA ALA A 179 13.48 -3.89 0.52
C ALA A 179 12.54 -5.11 0.52
N ALA A 180 11.88 -5.40 -0.60
CA ALA A 180 11.03 -6.57 -0.77
C ALA A 180 11.85 -7.87 -0.66
N ALA A 181 12.99 -7.96 -1.36
CA ALA A 181 13.88 -9.11 -1.30
C ALA A 181 14.44 -9.34 0.11
N ALA A 182 14.89 -8.29 0.78
CA ALA A 182 15.36 -8.36 2.17
C ALA A 182 14.26 -8.80 3.14
N THR A 183 13.03 -8.29 2.95
CA THR A 183 11.86 -8.71 3.74
C THR A 183 11.53 -10.18 3.49
N GLY A 184 11.55 -10.63 2.24
CA GLY A 184 11.37 -12.05 1.88
C GLY A 184 12.45 -12.96 2.48
N ALA A 185 13.72 -12.54 2.42
CA ALA A 185 14.82 -13.29 3.03
C ALA A 185 14.68 -13.38 4.56
N ALA A 186 14.19 -12.33 5.22
CA ALA A 186 13.90 -12.33 6.66
C ALA A 186 12.67 -13.19 7.02
N LEU A 187 11.72 -13.38 6.08
CA LEU A 187 10.59 -14.29 6.28
C LEU A 187 11.02 -15.76 6.24
N LEU A 188 11.95 -16.09 5.34
CA LEU A 188 12.44 -17.46 5.16
C LEU A 188 13.40 -17.86 6.29
N ASP A 189 14.28 -16.95 6.72
CA ASP A 189 15.21 -17.18 7.83
C ASP A 189 15.44 -15.87 8.62
N PRO A 190 14.78 -15.72 9.79
CA PRO A 190 14.72 -14.47 10.54
C PRO A 190 15.95 -14.26 11.44
N THR A 191 17.10 -13.93 10.86
CA THR A 191 18.29 -13.52 11.62
C THR A 191 18.24 -12.03 11.99
N ARG A 192 18.91 -11.63 13.09
CA ARG A 192 19.00 -10.20 13.49
C ARG A 192 19.54 -9.31 12.37
N VAL A 193 20.52 -9.81 11.61
CA VAL A 193 21.12 -9.09 10.48
C VAL A 193 20.10 -8.89 9.36
N ARG A 194 19.38 -9.94 8.94
CA ARG A 194 18.37 -9.85 7.87
C ARG A 194 17.20 -8.95 8.25
N ILE A 195 16.74 -9.05 9.50
CA ILE A 195 15.69 -8.16 10.04
C ILE A 195 16.18 -6.71 10.07
N GLY A 196 17.42 -6.47 10.49
CA GLY A 196 18.04 -5.14 10.48
C GLY A 196 18.14 -4.57 9.07
N MET A 197 18.63 -5.36 8.12
CA MET A 197 18.76 -4.97 6.71
C MET A 197 17.40 -4.66 6.08
N ALA A 198 16.39 -5.53 6.27
CA ALA A 198 15.02 -5.28 5.83
C ALA A 198 14.48 -3.98 6.45
N GLY A 199 14.70 -3.76 7.75
CA GLY A 199 14.31 -2.53 8.43
C GLY A 199 14.94 -1.28 7.81
N THR A 200 16.26 -1.29 7.56
CA THR A 200 16.96 -0.16 6.92
C THR A 200 16.41 0.13 5.54
N LEU A 201 16.25 -0.89 4.68
CA LEU A 201 15.75 -0.72 3.31
C LEU A 201 14.29 -0.26 3.26
N LEU A 202 13.46 -0.72 4.20
CA LEU A 202 12.08 -0.23 4.36
C LEU A 202 12.06 1.25 4.77
N TRP A 203 12.93 1.67 5.69
CA TRP A 203 13.06 3.09 6.05
C TRP A 203 13.58 3.94 4.90
N SER A 204 14.55 3.44 4.13
CA SER A 204 15.01 4.10 2.90
C SER A 204 13.86 4.28 1.91
N THR A 205 13.00 3.27 1.73
CA THR A 205 11.82 3.37 0.86
C THR A 205 10.87 4.47 1.33
N VAL A 206 10.62 4.58 2.63
CA VAL A 206 9.81 5.67 3.21
C VAL A 206 10.45 7.03 2.94
N ALA A 207 11.77 7.15 3.12
CA ALA A 207 12.50 8.39 2.90
C ALA A 207 12.42 8.87 1.43
N LEU A 208 12.44 7.96 0.45
CA LEU A 208 12.27 8.32 -0.97
C LEU A 208 10.91 8.95 -1.27
N GLY A 209 9.87 8.56 -0.53
CA GLY A 209 8.53 9.11 -0.71
C GLY A 209 8.39 10.57 -0.26
N TRP A 210 9.37 11.13 0.44
CA TRP A 210 9.28 12.45 1.09
C TRP A 210 9.87 13.63 0.27
N PRO A 211 10.81 13.45 -0.68
CA PRO A 211 11.21 14.56 -1.57
C PRO A 211 11.10 14.31 -3.09
N ALA A 212 10.79 13.12 -3.59
CA ALA A 212 10.89 12.82 -5.03
C ALA A 212 9.67 13.20 -5.91
N ARG A 213 8.83 14.16 -5.48
CA ARG A 213 7.56 14.49 -6.18
C ARG A 213 7.64 15.61 -7.23
N TRP A 214 8.83 16.09 -7.59
CA TRP A 214 8.98 17.17 -8.59
C TRP A 214 10.23 16.98 -9.45
N CYS A 215 10.12 16.13 -10.48
CA CYS A 215 10.99 16.14 -11.66
C CYS A 215 10.12 15.82 -12.88
#